data_AF-A0A169PHK7-F1
#
_entry.id   AF-A0A169PHK7-F1
#
_cell.length_a   1.000
_cell.length_b   1.000
_cell.length_c   1.000
_cell.angle_alpha   90.00
_cell.angle_beta   90.00
_cell.angle_gamma   90.00
#
_symmetry.space_group_name_H-M   'P 1'
#
loop_
_entity.id
_entity.type
_entity.pdbx_description
1 polymer ?
#
loop_
_entity_poly.entity_id
_entity_poly.type
_entity_poly.pdbx_seq_one_letter_code
_entity_poly.pdbx_strand_id
1 'polypeptide(L)'
;MITAYLAGRRPDVPRHSVCFACKRRGIPCVTVTRGTPCLGPVTHAGCGALCPAYGRGCYGCFGPSASVNLPAMIPLLRSDGMSDEDVLRLLRTFNAAKFAALEDGGASAEAPS
;
A
#
# COMPACT_ATOMS: atom_id res chain seq x y z
N MET A 1 17.55 -1.64 12.78
CA MET A 1 17.51 -2.83 11.91
C MET A 1 18.80 -3.64 12.07
N ILE A 2 19.94 -3.12 11.60
CA ILE A 2 21.26 -3.76 11.73
C ILE A 2 21.62 -4.03 13.20
N THR A 3 21.44 -3.06 14.09
CA THR A 3 21.72 -3.22 15.53
C THR A 3 20.89 -4.31 16.21
N ALA A 4 19.62 -4.50 15.81
CA ALA A 4 18.79 -5.57 16.34
C ALA A 4 19.28 -6.94 15.86
N TYR A 5 19.60 -7.04 14.57
CA TYR A 5 20.13 -8.27 13.97
C TYR A 5 21.49 -8.66 14.57
N LEU A 6 22.41 -7.69 14.71
CA LEU A 6 23.71 -7.90 15.35
C LEU A 6 23.59 -8.29 16.83
N ALA A 7 22.53 -7.85 17.51
CA ALA A 7 22.21 -8.23 18.88
C ALA A 7 21.42 -9.56 18.99
N GLY A 8 21.30 -10.33 17.90
CA GLY A 8 20.56 -11.61 17.88
C GLY A 8 19.05 -11.48 18.00
N ARG A 9 18.49 -10.26 17.93
CA ARG A 9 17.05 -10.01 18.00
C ARG A 9 16.45 -9.93 16.59
N ARG A 10 15.24 -10.46 16.43
CA ARG A 10 14.46 -10.26 15.19
C ARG A 10 14.10 -8.77 15.09
N PRO A 11 14.50 -8.07 14.02
CA PRO A 11 14.14 -6.67 13.87
C PRO A 11 12.64 -6.52 13.64
N ASP A 12 12.02 -5.57 14.34
CA ASP A 12 10.60 -5.29 14.20
C ASP A 12 10.35 -4.47 12.92
N VAL A 13 9.82 -5.14 11.90
CA VAL A 13 9.46 -4.53 10.61
C VAL A 13 7.94 -4.32 10.58
N PRO A 14 7.44 -3.08 10.39
CA PRO A 14 6.01 -2.77 10.54
C PRO A 14 5.08 -3.51 9.55
N ARG A 15 4.53 -4.67 9.91
CA ARG A 15 3.69 -5.48 8.99
C ARG A 15 2.37 -4.84 8.53
N HIS A 16 1.98 -3.72 9.13
CA HIS A 16 0.73 -3.02 8.85
C HIS A 16 0.86 -2.05 7.68
N SER A 17 -0.30 -1.65 7.12
CA SER A 17 -0.34 -0.69 6.03
C SER A 17 -0.06 0.75 6.47
N VAL A 18 0.29 1.61 5.51
CA VAL A 18 0.52 3.04 5.75
C VAL A 18 -0.69 3.74 6.40
N CYS A 19 -1.91 3.21 6.22
CA CYS A 19 -3.11 3.73 6.87
C CYS A 19 -2.98 3.80 8.40
N PHE A 20 -2.38 2.78 9.03
CA PHE A 20 -2.15 2.79 10.48
C PHE A 20 -1.20 3.91 10.90
N ALA A 21 -0.15 4.17 10.11
CA ALA A 21 0.76 5.27 10.34
C ALA A 21 0.08 6.64 10.15
N CYS A 22 -0.78 6.79 9.13
CA CYS A 22 -1.56 8.01 8.90
C CYS A 22 -2.49 8.30 10.09
N LYS A 23 -3.27 7.30 10.53
CA LYS A 23 -4.21 7.44 11.64
C LYS A 23 -3.50 7.72 12.95
N ARG A 24 -2.41 7.02 13.24
CA ARG A 24 -1.60 7.26 14.44
C ARG A 24 -1.00 8.66 14.48
N ARG A 25 -0.68 9.25 13.32
CA ARG A 25 -0.18 10.63 13.20
C ARG A 25 -1.29 11.69 13.12
N GLY A 26 -2.57 11.31 13.15
CA GLY A 26 -3.68 12.24 13.00
C GLY A 26 -3.80 12.87 11.62
N ILE A 27 -3.23 12.24 10.58
CA ILE A 27 -3.30 12.75 9.21
C ILE A 27 -4.70 12.45 8.64
N PRO A 28 -5.46 13.48 8.21
CA PRO A 28 -6.75 13.27 7.55
C PRO A 28 -6.61 12.40 6.30
N CYS A 29 -7.57 11.51 6.06
CA CYS A 29 -7.52 10.64 4.91
C CYS A 29 -7.72 11.47 3.63
N VAL A 30 -6.68 11.57 2.79
CA VAL A 30 -6.72 12.35 1.53
C VAL A 30 -7.74 11.82 0.54
N THR A 31 -8.01 10.52 0.56
CA THR A 31 -9.07 9.90 -0.27
C THR A 31 -10.44 10.41 0.16
N VAL A 32 -10.75 10.35 1.45
CA VAL A 32 -12.07 10.77 1.96
C VAL A 32 -12.24 12.29 1.92
N THR A 33 -11.20 13.04 2.26
CA THR A 33 -11.29 14.50 2.41
C THR A 33 -11.12 15.27 1.10
N ARG A 34 -10.49 14.65 0.09
CA ARG A 34 -10.11 15.33 -1.16
C ARG A 34 -10.39 14.50 -2.41
N GLY A 35 -10.95 13.29 -2.29
CA GLY A 35 -11.12 12.38 -3.42
C GLY A 35 -9.79 11.96 -4.06
N THR A 36 -8.67 12.04 -3.33
CA THR A 36 -7.36 11.75 -3.91
C THR A 36 -7.06 10.24 -3.85
N PRO A 37 -6.82 9.57 -4.99
CA PRO A 37 -6.47 8.16 -5.02
C PRO A 37 -5.19 7.87 -4.23
N CYS A 38 -5.15 6.75 -3.51
CA CYS A 38 -4.08 6.49 -2.56
C CYS A 38 -3.80 4.99 -2.40
N LEU A 39 -2.56 4.54 -2.62
CA LEU A 39 -2.15 3.14 -2.36
C LEU A 39 -1.87 2.83 -0.89
N GLY A 40 -2.19 3.75 0.03
CA GLY A 40 -1.93 3.62 1.46
C GLY A 40 -2.46 2.32 2.08
N PRO A 41 -3.67 1.84 1.73
CA PRO A 41 -4.24 0.61 2.29
C PRO A 41 -3.44 -0.66 1.96
N VAL A 42 -2.81 -0.70 0.77
CA VAL A 42 -2.08 -1.88 0.30
C VAL A 42 -0.56 -1.76 0.45
N THR A 43 -0.05 -0.62 0.95
CA THR A 43 1.39 -0.36 1.05
C THR A 43 1.91 -0.55 2.46
N HIS A 44 3.07 -1.20 2.59
CA HIS A 44 3.76 -1.43 3.86
C HIS A 44 4.14 -0.12 4.56
N ALA A 45 3.93 -0.02 5.87
CA ALA A 45 4.36 1.14 6.66
C ALA A 45 5.89 1.18 6.84
N GLY A 46 6.42 2.32 7.28
CA GLY A 46 7.86 2.53 7.50
C GLY A 46 8.38 3.86 6.94
N CYS A 47 7.69 4.40 5.93
CA CYS A 47 8.00 5.71 5.33
C CYS A 47 7.53 6.92 6.17
N GLY A 48 7.00 6.65 7.37
CA GLY A 48 6.41 7.67 8.23
C GLY A 48 5.10 8.28 7.71
N ALA A 49 4.46 7.77 6.66
CA ALA A 49 3.31 8.42 6.01
C ALA A 49 3.62 9.82 5.47
N LEU A 50 4.78 9.96 4.80
CA LEU A 50 5.26 11.24 4.26
C LEU A 50 4.29 11.85 3.24
N CYS A 51 3.92 11.13 2.17
CA CYS A 51 3.10 11.69 1.09
C CYS A 51 1.73 12.22 1.58
N PRO A 52 0.97 11.46 2.41
CA PRO A 52 -0.30 11.94 2.95
C PRO A 52 -0.16 13.17 3.85
N ALA A 53 0.96 13.32 4.57
CA ALA A 53 1.21 14.51 5.40
C ALA A 53 1.30 15.79 4.57
N TYR A 54 1.65 15.68 3.29
CA TYR A 54 1.69 16.80 2.32
C TYR A 54 0.49 16.80 1.37
N GLY A 55 -0.61 16.14 1.75
CA GLY A 55 -1.86 16.15 0.99
C GLY A 55 -1.83 15.36 -0.31
N ARG A 56 -0.88 14.43 -0.48
CA ARG A 56 -0.81 13.55 -1.65
C ARG A 56 -1.21 12.11 -1.32
N GLY A 57 -1.73 11.39 -2.31
CA GLY A 57 -1.90 9.95 -2.23
C GLY A 57 -0.58 9.23 -1.98
N CYS A 58 -0.63 8.10 -1.28
CA CYS A 58 0.53 7.22 -1.17
C CYS A 58 0.82 6.57 -2.52
N TYR A 59 2.09 6.56 -2.92
CA TYR A 59 2.53 6.00 -4.21
C TYR A 59 2.96 4.52 -4.15
N GLY A 60 2.93 3.87 -3.00
CA GLY A 60 3.30 2.46 -2.92
C GLY A 60 4.80 2.15 -3.00
N CYS A 61 5.68 3.11 -2.75
CA CYS A 61 7.13 2.92 -2.87
C CYS A 61 7.73 1.89 -1.90
N PHE A 62 7.11 1.63 -0.75
CA PHE A 62 7.57 0.62 0.22
C PHE A 62 7.06 -0.79 -0.12
N GLY A 63 6.28 -0.93 -1.19
CA GLY A 63 5.76 -2.20 -1.68
C GLY A 63 4.53 -2.69 -0.92
N PRO A 64 3.97 -3.82 -1.35
CA PRO A 64 2.76 -4.39 -0.77
C PRO A 64 2.94 -4.72 0.72
N SER A 65 1.92 -4.43 1.52
CA SER A 65 1.86 -4.81 2.94
C SER A 65 1.57 -6.32 3.12
N ALA A 66 1.55 -6.81 4.36
CA ALA A 66 1.23 -8.23 4.61
C ALA A 66 -0.22 -8.59 4.30
N SER A 67 -1.15 -7.62 4.37
CA SER A 67 -2.58 -7.82 4.10
C SER A 67 -3.00 -6.99 2.88
N VAL A 68 -2.74 -7.51 1.69
CA VAL A 68 -3.09 -6.86 0.42
C VAL A 68 -4.30 -7.53 -0.21
N ASN A 69 -5.27 -6.72 -0.61
CA ASN A 69 -6.42 -7.15 -1.41
C ASN A 69 -6.54 -6.21 -2.62
N LEU A 70 -5.75 -6.48 -3.67
CA LEU A 70 -5.80 -5.69 -4.91
C LEU A 70 -7.16 -5.80 -5.63
N PRO A 71 -7.83 -6.97 -5.69
CA PRO A 71 -9.15 -7.08 -6.30
C PRO A 71 -10.19 -6.14 -5.69
N ALA A 72 -10.17 -5.94 -4.36
CA ALA A 72 -11.04 -4.97 -3.69
C ALA A 72 -10.53 -3.51 -3.82
N MET A 73 -9.22 -3.31 -3.94
CA MET A 73 -8.60 -1.99 -4.00
C MET A 73 -8.79 -1.29 -5.35
N ILE A 74 -8.66 -2.03 -6.46
CA ILE A 74 -8.72 -1.47 -7.82
C ILE A 74 -10.07 -0.77 -8.09
N PRO A 75 -11.25 -1.35 -7.76
CA PRO A 75 -12.52 -0.66 -7.88
C PRO A 75 -12.60 0.65 -7.09
N LEU A 76 -11.96 0.73 -5.92
CA LEU A 76 -11.94 1.95 -5.11
C LEU A 76 -11.14 3.05 -5.81
N LEU A 77 -9.95 2.73 -6.34
CA LEU A 77 -9.14 3.69 -7.10
C LEU A 77 -9.88 4.23 -8.33
N ARG A 78 -10.68 3.39 -8.99
CA ARG A 78 -11.57 3.80 -10.09
C ARG A 78 -12.65 4.75 -9.60
N SER A 79 -13.29 4.43 -8.47
CA SER A 79 -14.31 5.31 -7.87
C SER A 79 -13.76 6.65 -7.41
N ASP A 80 -12.46 6.71 -7.08
CA ASP A 80 -11.73 7.94 -6.77
C ASP A 80 -11.28 8.72 -8.03
N GLY A 81 -11.70 8.30 -9.23
CA GLY A 81 -11.50 9.03 -10.48
C GLY A 81 -10.26 8.62 -11.28
N MET A 82 -9.60 7.49 -10.98
CA MET A 82 -8.52 6.97 -11.82
C MET A 82 -9.07 6.17 -13.01
N SER A 83 -8.46 6.37 -14.18
CA SER A 83 -8.61 5.47 -15.32
C SER A 83 -7.89 4.13 -15.08
N ASP A 84 -8.23 3.08 -15.81
CA ASP A 84 -7.53 1.79 -15.74
C ASP A 84 -6.03 1.93 -16.04
N GLU A 85 -5.68 2.75 -17.03
CA GLU A 85 -4.29 3.05 -17.38
C GLU A 85 -3.56 3.73 -16.21
N ASP A 86 -4.21 4.69 -15.56
CA ASP A 86 -3.64 5.38 -14.40
C ASP A 86 -3.47 4.45 -13.20
N VAL A 87 -4.41 3.54 -12.95
CA VAL A 87 -4.29 2.54 -11.89
C VAL A 87 -3.08 1.64 -12.14
N LEU A 88 -2.95 1.11 -13.36
CA LEU A 88 -1.81 0.27 -13.75
C LEU A 88 -0.49 1.04 -13.64
N ARG A 89 -0.45 2.30 -14.11
CA ARG A 89 0.73 3.16 -13.99
C ARG A 89 1.09 3.42 -12.53
N LEU A 90 0.11 3.66 -11.66
CA LEU A 90 0.32 3.89 -10.24
C LEU A 90 0.90 2.64 -9.55
N LEU A 91 0.33 1.46 -9.79
CA LEU A 91 0.84 0.19 -9.26
C LEU A 91 2.27 -0.12 -9.77
N ARG A 92 2.56 0.26 -11.01
CA ARG A 92 3.87 0.02 -11.65
C ARG A 92 4.91 1.11 -11.40
N THR A 93 4.57 2.20 -10.70
CA THR A 93 5.49 3.34 -10.53
C THR A 93 6.77 2.96 -9.78
N PHE A 94 6.66 2.16 -8.71
CA PHE A 94 7.82 1.82 -7.86
C PHE A 94 8.02 0.31 -7.61
N ASN A 95 6.93 -0.45 -7.49
CA ASN A 95 6.98 -1.87 -7.11
C ASN A 95 6.26 -2.76 -8.14
N ALA A 96 6.45 -2.47 -9.44
CA ALA A 96 5.75 -3.12 -10.54
C ALA A 96 5.69 -4.65 -10.42
N ALA A 97 6.84 -5.31 -10.28
CA ALA A 97 6.91 -6.77 -10.20
C ALA A 97 6.17 -7.34 -8.98
N LYS A 98 6.25 -6.66 -7.83
CA LYS A 98 5.61 -7.13 -6.59
C LYS A 98 4.09 -6.96 -6.62
N PHE A 99 3.60 -5.86 -7.20
CA PHE A 99 2.16 -5.66 -7.34
C PHE A 99 1.58 -6.57 -8.43
N ALA A 100 2.26 -6.73 -9.57
CA ALA A 100 1.83 -7.66 -10.63
C ALA A 100 1.66 -9.10 -10.12
N ALA A 101 2.64 -9.61 -9.36
CA ALA A 101 2.57 -10.97 -8.79
C ALA A 101 1.33 -11.19 -7.87
N LEU A 102 0.79 -10.12 -7.28
CA LEU A 102 -0.40 -10.18 -6.42
C LEU A 102 -1.70 -10.01 -7.21
N GLU A 103 -1.68 -9.35 -8.37
CA GLU A 103 -2.80 -9.32 -9.31
C GLU A 103 -3.00 -10.70 -9.93
N ASP A 104 -1.90 -11.33 -10.34
CA ASP A 104 -1.91 -12.66 -10.96
C ASP A 104 -2.24 -13.77 -9.94
N GLY A 105 -1.73 -13.65 -8.71
CA GLY A 105 -2.00 -14.60 -7.61
C GLY A 105 -3.41 -14.48 -7.00
N GLY A 106 -4.13 -13.38 -7.27
CA GLY A 106 -5.54 -13.21 -6.89
C GLY A 106 -6.51 -14.10 -7.69
N ALA A 107 -6.06 -14.66 -8.81
CA ALA A 107 -6.80 -15.66 -9.59
C ALA A 107 -6.63 -17.11 -9.09
N SER A 108 -5.82 -17.34 -8.04
CA SER A 108 -5.55 -18.68 -7.48
C SER A 108 -6.03 -18.87 -6.05
N ALA A 109 -6.93 -18.02 -5.56
CA ALA A 109 -7.65 -18.25 -4.30
C ALA A 109 -8.82 -19.24 -4.44
N GLU A 110 -8.67 -20.27 -5.28
CA GLU A 110 -9.49 -21.48 -5.27
C GLU A 110 -8.56 -22.63 -4.87
N ALA A 111 -8.55 -22.94 -3.57
CA ALA A 111 -7.78 -24.04 -3.02
C ALA A 111 -8.41 -25.38 -3.44
N PRO A 112 -7.64 -26.39 -3.89
CA PRO A 112 -8.19 -27.69 -4.24
C PRO A 112 -8.59 -28.48 -2.99
N SER A 113 -9.81 -29.04 -3.07
CA SER A 113 -10.34 -30.17 -2.30
C SER A 113 -9.79 -31.50 -2.78
#